data_AF-A0A146KTY1-F1
#
_entry.id   AF-A0A146KTY1-F1
#
_cell.length_a   1.000
_cell.length_b   1.000
_cell.length_c   1.000
_cell.angle_alpha   90.00
_cell.angle_beta   90.00
_cell.angle_gamma   90.00
#
_symmetry.space_group_name_H-M   'P 1'
#
loop_
_entity.id
_entity.type
_entity.pdbx_description
1 polymer ?
#
loop_
_entity_poly.entity_id
_entity_poly.type
_entity_poly.pdbx_seq_one_letter_code
_entity_poly.pdbx_strand_id
1 'polypeptide(L)'
;MRFAAAVTIDDVVEAKRLMSSALKAAATDPRTGLINLDIFHAPDPHKNTTEGNMQRLTQLIEQRYRNHGKKKVSMMELRQSFNELSSSMALRPLAPATFVELITFMAGGEVIDSFDSSTVTFT
;
A
#
# COMPACT_ATOMS: atom_id res chain seq x y z
N MET A 1 -14.59 20.23 32.88
CA MET A 1 -15.80 19.39 32.97
C MET A 1 -16.94 20.27 33.46
N ARG A 2 -17.91 20.58 32.61
CA ARG A 2 -19.15 21.25 33.02
C ARG A 2 -20.08 20.14 33.48
N PHE A 3 -20.63 20.20 34.68
CA PHE A 3 -21.50 19.15 35.27
C PHE A 3 -22.86 19.05 34.56
N ALA A 4 -22.85 18.85 33.25
CA ALA A 4 -24.03 18.72 32.41
C ALA A 4 -24.61 17.30 32.56
N ALA A 5 -25.94 17.20 32.67
CA ALA A 5 -26.64 15.93 32.87
C ALA A 5 -26.76 15.09 31.59
N ALA A 6 -26.48 15.66 30.42
CA ALA A 6 -26.55 15.00 29.12
C ALA A 6 -25.33 15.35 28.25
N VAL A 7 -24.86 14.37 27.47
CA VAL A 7 -23.72 14.51 26.56
C VAL A 7 -24.15 15.25 25.30
N THR A 8 -23.41 16.29 24.93
CA THR A 8 -23.66 17.09 23.73
C THR A 8 -22.65 16.79 22.63
N ILE A 9 -22.94 17.21 21.40
CA ILE A 9 -22.05 17.01 20.24
C ILE A 9 -20.69 17.69 20.48
N ASP A 10 -20.70 18.85 21.15
CA ASP A 10 -19.48 19.60 21.46
C ASP A 10 -18.57 18.84 22.42
N ASP A 11 -19.12 18.07 23.36
CA ASP A 11 -18.33 17.21 24.26
C ASP A 11 -17.60 16.10 23.49
N VAL A 12 -18.23 15.56 22.45
CA VAL A 12 -17.62 14.54 21.57
C VAL A 12 -16.51 15.15 20.72
N VAL A 13 -16.71 16.37 20.23
CA VAL A 13 -15.68 17.10 19.46
C VAL A 13 -14.48 17.43 20.36
N GLU A 14 -14.74 17.88 21.59
CA GLU A 14 -13.67 18.16 22.55
C GLU A 14 -12.92 16.89 22.96
N ALA A 15 -13.63 15.79 23.22
CA ALA A 15 -13.02 14.49 23.54
C ALA A 15 -12.14 13.99 22.38
N LYS A 16 -12.61 14.10 21.13
CA LYS A 16 -11.83 13.75 19.94
C LYS A 16 -10.58 14.61 19.83
N ARG A 17 -10.69 15.93 20.07
CA ARG A 17 -9.54 16.85 20.07
C ARG A 17 -8.51 16.45 21.12
N LEU A 18 -8.96 16.07 22.31
CA LEU A 18 -8.12 15.62 23.42
C LEU A 18 -7.36 14.33 23.05
N MET A 19 -8.07 13.33 22.53
CA MET A 19 -7.49 12.07 22.03
C MET A 19 -6.48 12.32 20.91
N SER A 20 -6.81 13.15 19.92
CA SER A 20 -5.90 13.49 18.82
C SER A 20 -4.67 14.24 19.31
N SER A 21 -4.79 15.12 20.31
CA SER A 21 -3.65 15.84 20.88
C SER A 21 -2.70 14.90 21.62
N ALA A 22 -3.25 13.93 22.37
CA ALA A 22 -2.47 12.89 23.03
C ALA A 22 -1.78 11.96 22.01
N LEU A 23 -2.48 11.57 20.94
CA LEU A 23 -1.88 10.76 19.86
C LEU A 23 -0.76 11.50 19.14
N LYS A 24 -0.93 12.81 18.93
CA LYS A 24 0.07 13.68 18.28
C LYS A 24 1.29 13.89 19.17
N ALA A 25 1.12 13.93 20.50
CA ALA A 25 2.22 13.93 21.47
C ALA A 25 2.92 12.56 21.58
N ALA A 26 2.21 11.47 21.28
CA ALA A 26 2.76 10.10 21.24
C ALA A 26 3.50 9.77 19.93
N ALA A 27 3.66 10.72 19.00
CA ALA A 27 4.51 10.57 17.81
C ALA A 27 6.03 10.53 18.14
N THR A 28 6.37 10.66 19.42
CA THR A 28 7.69 10.47 20.03
C THR A 28 7.63 9.28 20.98
N ASP A 29 8.60 8.36 20.86
CA ASP A 29 8.72 7.18 21.73
C ASP A 29 8.84 7.63 23.21
N PRO A 30 7.95 7.19 24.12
CA PRO A 30 7.91 7.65 25.50
C PRO A 30 9.14 7.27 26.33
N ARG A 31 10.03 6.39 25.82
CA ARG A 31 11.28 6.04 26.49
C ARG A 31 12.48 6.87 26.06
N THR A 32 12.47 7.44 24.86
CA THR A 32 13.69 8.02 24.25
C THR A 32 13.52 9.45 23.75
N GLY A 33 12.29 9.95 23.58
CA GLY A 33 12.04 11.32 23.11
C GLY A 33 12.51 11.58 21.67
N LEU A 34 12.94 10.55 20.96
CA LEU A 34 13.34 10.65 19.57
C LEU A 34 12.08 10.72 18.69
N ILE A 35 11.99 11.75 17.86
CA ILE A 35 11.02 11.81 16.77
C ILE A 35 11.31 10.60 15.90
N ASN A 36 10.30 9.74 15.69
CA ASN A 36 10.46 8.63 14.77
C ASN A 36 10.56 9.18 13.34
N LEU A 37 11.79 9.48 12.91
CA LEU A 37 12.09 10.03 11.58
C LEU A 37 11.74 9.04 10.45
N ASP A 38 11.47 7.77 10.77
CA ASP A 38 10.89 6.81 9.81
C ASP A 38 9.45 7.18 9.42
N ILE A 39 8.73 7.96 10.23
CA ILE A 39 7.39 8.47 9.86
C ILE A 39 7.47 9.51 8.74
N PHE A 40 8.56 10.29 8.67
CA PHE A 40 8.75 11.32 7.64
C PHE A 40 9.40 10.78 6.36
N HIS A 41 10.11 9.66 6.44
CA HIS A 41 10.65 8.94 5.28
C HIS A 41 9.80 7.75 4.83
N ALA A 42 8.74 7.40 5.58
CA ALA A 42 7.80 6.39 5.14
C ALA A 42 7.14 6.90 3.85
N PRO A 43 7.26 6.18 2.72
CA PRO A 43 6.42 6.46 1.57
C PRO A 43 4.98 6.41 2.07
N ASP A 44 4.28 7.54 1.87
CA ASP A 44 2.90 7.82 2.25
C ASP A 44 2.11 6.52 2.45
N PRO A 45 1.65 6.19 3.68
CA PRO A 45 1.05 4.88 3.97
C PRO A 45 -0.20 4.60 3.11
N HIS A 46 -0.80 5.66 2.56
CA HIS A 46 -1.91 5.57 1.60
C HIS A 46 -1.48 5.28 0.16
N LYS A 47 -0.21 5.42 -0.19
CA LYS A 47 0.31 5.16 -1.54
C LYS A 47 0.68 3.70 -1.79
N ASN A 48 0.99 2.93 -0.75
CA ASN A 48 1.30 1.49 -0.85
C ASN A 48 0.13 0.59 -0.44
N THR A 49 -1.10 1.05 -0.69
CA THR A 49 -2.29 0.22 -0.53
C THR A 49 -2.27 -0.93 -1.54
N THR A 50 -2.83 -2.08 -1.14
CA THR A 50 -2.96 -3.25 -2.01
C THR A 50 -3.69 -2.90 -3.30
N GLU A 51 -4.78 -2.13 -3.19
CA GLU A 51 -5.56 -1.67 -4.34
C GLU A 51 -4.76 -0.77 -5.30
N GLY A 52 -3.98 0.17 -4.76
CA GLY A 52 -3.10 1.01 -5.58
C GLY A 52 -2.01 0.20 -6.28
N ASN A 53 -1.48 -0.84 -5.62
CA ASN A 53 -0.52 -1.76 -6.23
C ASN A 53 -1.15 -2.64 -7.31
N MET A 54 -2.41 -3.08 -7.13
CA MET A 54 -3.15 -3.81 -8.17
C MET A 54 -3.36 -2.95 -9.41
N GLN A 55 -3.83 -1.71 -9.26
CA GLN A 55 -4.04 -0.80 -10.39
C GLN A 55 -2.75 -0.52 -11.16
N ARG A 56 -1.64 -0.27 -10.45
CA ARG A 56 -0.32 -0.06 -11.09
C ARG A 56 0.17 -1.31 -11.81
N LEU A 57 -0.04 -2.49 -11.21
CA LEU A 57 0.35 -3.74 -11.83
C LEU A 57 -0.46 -4.01 -13.09
N THR A 58 -1.77 -3.74 -13.09
CA THR A 58 -2.62 -3.78 -14.29
C THR A 58 -2.08 -2.86 -15.38
N GLN A 59 -1.83 -1.58 -15.06
CA GLN A 59 -1.30 -0.61 -16.02
C GLN A 59 0.06 -1.06 -16.60
N LEU A 60 0.94 -1.60 -15.75
CA LEU A 60 2.22 -2.13 -16.18
C LEU A 60 2.05 -3.32 -17.14
N ILE A 61 1.12 -4.23 -16.85
CA ILE A 61 0.85 -5.38 -17.71
C ILE A 61 0.28 -4.95 -19.05
N GLU A 62 -0.68 -4.02 -19.05
CA GLU A 62 -1.27 -3.46 -20.26
C GLU A 62 -0.21 -2.77 -21.14
N GLN A 63 0.55 -1.85 -20.56
CA GLN A 63 1.51 -1.02 -21.28
C GLN A 63 2.72 -1.82 -21.80
N ARG A 64 3.26 -2.73 -20.98
CA ARG A 64 4.56 -3.37 -21.25
C ARG A 64 4.45 -4.77 -21.85
N TYR A 65 3.36 -5.49 -21.61
CA TYR A 65 3.22 -6.88 -22.05
C TYR A 65 2.09 -7.07 -23.07
N ARG A 66 0.87 -6.60 -22.79
CA ARG A 66 -0.25 -6.73 -23.73
C ARG A 66 -0.02 -5.94 -25.02
N ASN A 67 0.42 -4.69 -24.94
CA ASN A 67 0.75 -3.88 -26.13
C ASN A 67 1.87 -4.51 -26.98
N HIS A 68 2.74 -5.31 -26.36
CA HIS A 68 3.82 -6.04 -27.04
C HIS A 68 3.43 -7.48 -27.43
N GLY A 69 2.16 -7.89 -27.24
CA GLY A 69 1.65 -9.22 -27.59
C GLY A 69 2.20 -10.36 -26.73
N LYS A 70 2.86 -10.07 -25.61
CA LYS A 70 3.42 -11.09 -24.72
C LYS A 70 2.31 -11.68 -23.84
N LYS A 71 2.02 -12.96 -24.02
CA LYS A 71 1.00 -13.71 -23.25
C LYS A 71 1.55 -14.35 -21.97
N LYS A 72 2.86 -14.55 -21.87
CA LYS A 72 3.51 -15.21 -20.73
C LYS A 72 4.79 -14.48 -20.36
N VAL A 73 5.00 -14.31 -19.06
CA VAL A 73 6.18 -13.63 -18.50
C VAL A 73 6.65 -14.37 -17.25
N SER A 74 7.96 -14.33 -17.00
CA SER A 74 8.53 -14.89 -15.76
C SER A 74 8.05 -14.09 -14.55
N MET A 75 7.66 -14.78 -13.48
CA MET A 75 7.27 -14.15 -12.20
C MET A 75 8.38 -13.21 -11.68
N MET A 76 9.65 -13.59 -11.87
CA MET A 76 10.79 -12.77 -11.47
C MET A 76 10.91 -11.50 -12.32
N GLU A 77 10.73 -11.61 -13.64
CA GLU A 77 10.79 -10.48 -14.58
C GLU A 77 9.66 -9.49 -14.32
N LEU A 78 8.44 -9.98 -14.06
CA LEU A 78 7.28 -9.16 -13.73
C LEU A 78 7.49 -8.41 -12.42
N ARG A 79 7.96 -9.10 -11.37
CA ARG A 79 8.28 -8.49 -10.08
C ARG A 79 9.37 -7.43 -10.19
N GLN A 80 10.43 -7.71 -10.97
CA GLN A 80 11.51 -6.77 -11.20
C GLN A 80 10.99 -5.51 -11.90
N SER A 81 10.22 -5.68 -12.97
CA SER A 81 9.60 -4.58 -13.72
C SER A 81 8.68 -3.73 -12.83
N PHE A 82 7.92 -4.37 -11.94
CA PHE A 82 7.06 -3.68 -10.98
C PHE A 82 7.87 -2.90 -9.93
N ASN A 83 8.96 -3.49 -9.43
CA ASN A 83 9.84 -2.83 -8.46
C ASN A 83 10.61 -1.67 -9.09
N GLU A 84 11.01 -1.76 -10.37
CA GLU A 84 11.59 -0.66 -11.14
C GLU A 84 10.61 0.53 -11.24
N LEU A 85 9.35 0.25 -11.59
CA LEU A 85 8.29 1.27 -11.63
C LEU A 85 8.06 1.89 -10.25
N SER A 86 7.99 1.05 -9.21
CA SER A 86 7.78 1.49 -7.82
C SER A 86 8.93 2.37 -7.34
N SER A 87 10.18 2.02 -7.69
CA SER A 87 11.37 2.79 -7.32
C SER A 87 11.38 4.17 -7.99
N SER A 88 10.95 4.25 -9.25
CA SER A 88 10.79 5.53 -9.97
C SER A 88 9.77 6.46 -9.30
N MET A 89 8.73 5.88 -8.68
CA MET A 89 7.69 6.62 -7.94
C MET A 89 8.03 6.84 -6.46
N ALA A 90 9.27 6.56 -6.03
CA ALA A 90 9.71 6.59 -4.65
C ALA A 90 8.85 5.75 -3.68
N LEU A 91 8.28 4.65 -4.18
CA LEU A 91 7.51 3.68 -3.40
C LEU A 91 8.41 2.55 -2.91
N ARG A 92 8.08 1.97 -1.75
CA ARG A 92 8.81 0.82 -1.21
C ARG A 92 8.61 -0.39 -2.15
N PRO A 93 9.68 -1.08 -2.56
CA PRO A 93 9.58 -2.30 -3.36
C PRO A 93 8.85 -3.42 -2.59
N LEU A 94 8.13 -4.26 -3.32
CA LEU A 94 7.38 -5.36 -2.72
C LEU A 94 8.31 -6.57 -2.46
N ALA A 95 8.15 -7.14 -1.27
CA ALA A 95 8.76 -8.41 -0.91
C ALA A 95 8.17 -9.54 -1.80
N PRO A 96 8.94 -10.61 -2.09
CA PRO A 96 8.47 -11.70 -2.93
C PRO A 96 7.14 -12.34 -2.47
N ALA A 97 6.98 -12.56 -1.17
CA ALA A 97 5.76 -13.15 -0.61
C ALA A 97 4.53 -12.26 -0.85
N THR A 98 4.64 -10.96 -0.53
CA THR A 98 3.56 -9.99 -0.73
C THR A 98 3.22 -9.80 -2.21
N PHE A 99 4.21 -9.93 -3.09
CA PHE A 99 3.97 -9.87 -4.53
C PHE A 99 3.17 -11.09 -5.03
N VAL A 100 3.47 -12.29 -4.53
CA VAL A 100 2.70 -13.50 -4.85
C VAL A 100 1.26 -13.39 -4.33
N GLU A 101 1.07 -12.87 -3.12
CA GLU A 101 -0.28 -12.59 -2.59
C GLU A 101 -1.05 -11.63 -3.50
N LEU A 102 -0.42 -10.55 -3.96
CA LEU A 102 -1.01 -9.58 -4.89
C LEU A 102 -1.43 -10.24 -6.22
N ILE A 103 -0.57 -11.07 -6.80
CA ILE A 103 -0.88 -11.82 -8.02
C ILE A 103 -2.04 -12.80 -7.77
N THR A 104 -2.06 -13.46 -6.61
CA THR A 104 -3.13 -14.37 -6.22
C THR A 104 -4.48 -13.65 -6.14
N PHE A 105 -4.51 -12.42 -5.60
CA PHE A 105 -5.71 -11.59 -5.59
C PHE A 105 -6.19 -11.17 -6.99
N MET A 106 -5.27 -11.04 -7.95
CA MET A 106 -5.58 -10.63 -9.32
C MET A 106 -5.82 -11.80 -10.28
N ALA A 107 -5.51 -13.03 -9.87
CA ALA A 107 -5.65 -14.23 -10.70
C ALA A 107 -7.12 -14.56 -10.97
N GLY A 108 -7.45 -14.92 -12.21
CA GLY A 108 -8.82 -15.10 -12.67
C GLY A 108 -9.57 -13.78 -12.90
N GLY A 109 -8.86 -12.64 -12.85
CA GLY A 109 -9.39 -11.32 -13.15
C GLY A 109 -9.24 -10.94 -14.63
N GLU A 110 -9.29 -9.64 -14.91
CA GLU A 110 -9.29 -9.09 -16.28
C GLU A 110 -7.93 -9.20 -16.99
N VAL A 111 -6.84 -9.27 -16.21
CA VAL A 111 -5.46 -9.10 -16.70
C VAL A 111 -4.62 -10.36 -16.52
N ILE A 112 -4.85 -11.12 -15.44
CA ILE A 112 -4.10 -12.34 -15.11
C ILE A 112 -5.06 -13.52 -15.19
N ASP A 113 -4.82 -14.40 -16.15
CA ASP A 113 -5.59 -15.62 -16.35
C ASP A 113 -5.16 -16.71 -15.34
N SER A 114 -3.86 -17.01 -15.32
CA SER A 114 -3.29 -18.04 -14.45
C SER A 114 -1.82 -17.75 -14.11
N PHE A 115 -1.33 -18.29 -13.00
CA PHE A 115 0.07 -18.20 -12.62
C PHE A 115 0.57 -19.52 -12.02
N ASP A 116 1.86 -19.74 -12.15
CA ASP A 116 2.61 -20.82 -11.52
C ASP A 116 3.81 -20.21 -10.75
N SER A 117 4.55 -21.05 -10.04
CA SER A 117 5.77 -20.72 -9.28
C SER A 117 6.80 -19.89 -10.07
N SER A 118 6.83 -20.04 -11.39
CA SER A 118 7.84 -19.42 -12.26
C SER A 118 7.28 -18.47 -13.32
N THR A 119 6.00 -18.59 -13.68
CA THR A 119 5.43 -17.88 -14.83
C THR A 119 4.04 -17.34 -14.55
N VAL A 120 3.70 -16.21 -15.16
CA VAL A 120 2.39 -15.58 -15.14
C VAL A 120 1.86 -15.55 -16.57
N THR A 121 0.63 -16.01 -16.75
CA THR A 121 -0.10 -15.97 -18.03
C THR A 121 -1.15 -14.88 -17.98
N PHE A 122 -1.15 -14.03 -19.00
CA PHE A 122 -2.11 -12.94 -19.16
C PHE A 122 -3.25 -13.35 -20.09
N THR A 123 -4.44 -12.81 -19.83
CA THR A 123 -5.62 -12.94 -20.69
C THR A 123 -5.42 -12.20 -22.00
#